data_AF-A0A3G5T6W2-F1
#
_entry.id   AF-A0A3G5T6W2-F1
#
_cell.length_a   1.000
_cell.length_b   1.000
_cell.length_c   1.000
_cell.angle_alpha   90.00
_cell.angle_beta   90.00
_cell.angle_gamma   90.00
#
_symmetry.space_group_name_H-M   'P 1'
#
loop_
_entity.id
_entity.type
_entity.pdbx_description
1 polymer ?
#
loop_
_entity_poly.entity_id
_entity_poly.type
_entity_poly.pdbx_seq_one_letter_code
_entity_poly.pdbx_strand_id
1 'polypeptide(L)'
;MTTLYYPFTLRLREPLTLTRFDGVTPAIATTHVIDGQALRGATSAAIMRAVPEQHRQHLIQELILSRRVSYLPAYPAYLGDERALPAPRNWRCPKKPDTAQGGSEECVYDQASPEDMAGPPPELTVKPLTGPIGRSAGRIYPVTVATTTTHRNLTDRRSGGAGRVVKNERGTSIPTGSVWSQEAIKAGETFSGLIAFTGDEHSIAELAEMLRRTWNDGGLRLGRAGNSGFGGWPEVSWGDPRPREIDDDPMPMSDGERRMLTLTSPAVVRHPRSGSPGPENLAAAVETLTDGALHVDDSYVDGLTLSGMNRHWAATTPTVRAATAGSTVIVKATRDIGVDELLAWEQAGLGERRRDGCGRFVFLEPLEGPVPIDTVPDWATEFSAPSTAPADDSFVWRGQRSALDTVIRQQAVRAARKVAEHVDGSLPSPSVLGRARSQYAAGEIARSSGDEDELAKCVLPGNEWCVRQLVMRPSDSVSLDELQGSGLTRDIFPAGWDQGWVDAERVQRAAEEAAPEWWRVFVAALLKKLHFRAQRQSDGEAEGSSDRDS
;
A
#
# COMPACT_ATOMS: atom_id res chain seq x y z
N MET A 1 38.86 -5.62 -2.42
CA MET A 1 37.65 -6.19 -3.05
C MET A 1 36.95 -5.05 -3.73
N THR A 2 36.71 -5.17 -5.02
CA THR A 2 36.08 -4.14 -5.84
C THR A 2 34.60 -4.47 -5.98
N THR A 3 33.75 -3.46 -6.18
CA THR A 3 32.35 -3.66 -6.55
C THR A 3 32.14 -3.16 -7.97
N LEU A 4 31.55 -3.99 -8.83
CA LEU A 4 31.12 -3.60 -10.17
C LEU A 4 29.61 -3.75 -10.29
N TYR A 5 28.98 -2.80 -10.96
CA TYR A 5 27.55 -2.78 -11.23
C TYR A 5 27.33 -3.24 -12.67
N TYR A 6 26.47 -4.24 -12.85
CA TYR A 6 26.08 -4.75 -14.16
C TYR A 6 24.68 -4.22 -14.48
N PRO A 7 24.56 -3.29 -15.44
CA PRO A 7 23.27 -2.82 -15.91
C PRO A 7 22.49 -3.92 -16.61
N PHE A 8 21.19 -3.91 -16.41
CA PHE A 8 20.26 -4.72 -17.17
C PHE A 8 18.99 -3.95 -17.46
N THR A 9 18.32 -4.29 -18.55
CA THR A 9 17.02 -3.74 -18.91
C THR A 9 16.01 -4.87 -19.00
N LEU A 10 14.82 -4.63 -18.45
CA LEU A 10 13.68 -5.53 -18.44
C LEU A 10 12.54 -4.93 -19.24
N ARG A 11 12.22 -5.51 -20.39
CA ARG A 11 11.05 -5.12 -21.17
C ARG A 11 9.89 -6.05 -20.88
N LEU A 12 8.79 -5.52 -20.35
CA LEU A 12 7.63 -6.32 -19.97
C LEU A 12 6.87 -6.83 -21.21
N ARG A 13 6.81 -8.14 -21.41
CA ARG A 13 5.97 -8.75 -22.46
C ARG A 13 4.50 -8.85 -22.09
N GLU A 14 4.21 -8.86 -20.80
CA GLU A 14 2.87 -9.03 -20.22
C GLU A 14 2.69 -8.04 -19.07
N PRO A 15 1.44 -7.70 -18.72
CA PRO A 15 1.18 -6.88 -17.54
C PRO A 15 1.81 -7.47 -16.27
N LEU A 16 2.35 -6.61 -15.42
CA LEU A 16 3.07 -7.01 -14.22
C LEU A 16 2.42 -6.41 -12.97
N THR A 17 2.05 -7.26 -12.02
CA THR A 17 1.64 -6.79 -10.68
C THR A 17 2.71 -7.08 -9.64
N LEU A 18 3.13 -6.00 -8.99
CA LEU A 18 4.05 -5.99 -7.85
C LEU A 18 3.28 -5.47 -6.64
N THR A 19 2.73 -6.38 -5.84
CA THR A 19 1.85 -5.99 -4.73
C THR A 19 2.52 -5.02 -3.77
N ARG A 20 1.96 -3.81 -3.66
CA ARG A 20 2.30 -2.88 -2.59
C ARG A 20 1.54 -3.30 -1.33
N PHE A 21 2.23 -3.35 -0.19
CA PHE A 21 1.58 -3.63 1.08
C PHE A 21 0.96 -2.34 1.63
N ASP A 22 -0.31 -2.08 1.33
CA ASP A 22 -1.05 -0.89 1.78
C ASP A 22 -2.24 -1.19 2.73
N GLY A 23 -2.25 -2.39 3.32
CA GLY A 23 -3.23 -2.78 4.34
C GLY A 23 -4.30 -3.75 3.82
N VAL A 24 -5.50 -3.70 4.40
CA VAL A 24 -6.59 -4.68 4.20
C VAL A 24 -7.58 -4.18 3.13
N THR A 25 -7.12 -3.45 2.12
CA THR A 25 -8.00 -2.98 1.04
C THR A 25 -8.24 -4.12 0.04
N PRO A 26 -9.46 -4.32 -0.47
CA PRO A 26 -9.75 -5.32 -1.51
C PRO A 26 -9.16 -4.95 -2.90
N ALA A 27 -8.49 -3.79 -2.99
CA ALA A 27 -7.74 -3.35 -4.16
C ALA A 27 -6.25 -3.64 -3.96
N ILE A 28 -5.66 -4.39 -4.88
CA ILE A 28 -4.21 -4.64 -4.94
C ILE A 28 -3.59 -3.54 -5.78
N ALA A 29 -2.87 -2.61 -5.13
CA ALA A 29 -2.05 -1.62 -5.83
C ALA A 29 -0.71 -2.24 -6.26
N THR A 30 -0.15 -1.72 -7.36
CA THR A 30 1.19 -2.12 -7.82
C THR A 30 2.23 -1.06 -7.46
N THR A 31 3.43 -1.46 -7.05
CA THR A 31 4.59 -0.55 -7.05
C THR A 31 5.05 -0.31 -8.49
N HIS A 32 5.58 0.89 -8.76
CA HIS A 32 6.13 1.32 -10.06
C HIS A 32 7.65 1.12 -10.14
N VAL A 33 8.23 0.35 -9.21
CA VAL A 33 9.64 -0.01 -9.15
C VAL A 33 9.72 -1.51 -8.86
N ILE A 34 10.62 -2.22 -9.54
CA ILE A 34 10.87 -3.63 -9.24
C ILE A 34 11.93 -3.70 -8.15
N ASP A 35 11.50 -4.00 -6.92
CA ASP A 35 12.40 -4.06 -5.77
C ASP A 35 13.48 -5.15 -5.93
N GLY A 36 14.65 -4.89 -5.37
CA GLY A 36 15.76 -5.83 -5.33
C GLY A 36 15.39 -7.19 -4.71
N GLN A 37 14.57 -7.18 -3.66
CA GLN A 37 14.02 -8.41 -3.07
C GLN A 37 13.19 -9.23 -4.08
N ALA A 38 12.42 -8.56 -4.95
CA ALA A 38 11.62 -9.23 -5.98
C ALA A 38 12.52 -9.87 -7.04
N LEU A 39 13.58 -9.18 -7.47
CA LEU A 39 14.59 -9.71 -8.40
C LEU A 39 15.36 -10.90 -7.81
N ARG A 40 15.77 -10.80 -6.54
CA ARG A 40 16.43 -11.91 -5.82
C ARG A 40 15.51 -13.13 -5.70
N GLY A 41 14.24 -12.90 -5.35
CA GLY A 41 13.23 -13.95 -5.28
C GLY A 41 12.94 -14.59 -6.65
N ALA A 42 12.89 -13.78 -7.71
CA ALA A 42 12.72 -14.25 -9.09
C ALA A 42 13.93 -15.06 -9.57
N THR A 43 15.15 -14.65 -9.21
CA THR A 43 16.38 -15.39 -9.51
C THR A 43 16.38 -16.74 -8.81
N SER A 44 16.06 -16.77 -7.51
CA SER A 44 15.90 -18.02 -6.76
C SER A 44 14.89 -18.95 -7.44
N ALA A 45 13.74 -18.43 -7.86
CA ALA A 45 12.73 -19.21 -8.58
C ALA A 45 13.21 -19.69 -9.97
N ALA A 46 14.06 -18.94 -10.66
CA ALA A 46 14.64 -19.34 -11.93
C ALA A 46 15.63 -20.50 -11.75
N ILE A 47 16.51 -20.44 -10.74
CA ILE A 47 17.42 -21.54 -10.37
C ILE A 47 16.62 -22.82 -10.09
N MET A 48 15.58 -22.71 -9.25
CA MET A 48 14.77 -23.87 -8.87
C MET A 48 14.02 -24.50 -10.05
N ARG A 49 13.70 -23.73 -11.09
CA ARG A 49 12.98 -24.23 -12.27
C ARG A 49 13.93 -24.87 -13.29
N ALA A 50 15.05 -24.24 -13.56
CA ALA A 50 15.86 -24.53 -14.74
C ALA A 50 17.09 -25.40 -14.46
N VAL A 51 17.58 -25.39 -13.21
CA VAL A 51 18.83 -26.03 -12.86
C VAL A 51 18.56 -27.42 -12.25
N PRO A 52 19.27 -28.48 -12.65
CA PRO A 52 19.19 -29.79 -12.01
C PRO A 52 19.56 -29.73 -10.52
N GLU A 53 18.88 -30.53 -9.68
CA GLU A 53 19.02 -30.48 -8.21
C GLU A 53 20.47 -30.48 -7.73
N GLN A 54 21.31 -31.35 -8.31
CA GLN A 54 22.73 -31.49 -7.96
C GLN A 54 23.57 -30.21 -8.14
N HIS A 55 23.12 -29.26 -8.96
CA HIS A 55 23.82 -28.00 -9.21
C HIS A 55 23.13 -26.79 -8.56
N ARG A 56 21.91 -26.94 -8.01
CA ARG A 56 21.15 -25.84 -7.40
C ARG A 56 21.85 -25.27 -6.18
N GLN A 57 22.41 -26.13 -5.35
CA GLN A 57 23.02 -25.71 -4.09
C GLN A 57 24.15 -24.70 -4.32
N HIS A 58 25.03 -24.96 -5.30
CA HIS A 58 26.12 -24.06 -5.65
C HIS A 58 25.60 -22.68 -6.10
N LEU A 59 24.65 -22.64 -7.03
CA LEU A 59 24.09 -21.36 -7.51
C LEU A 59 23.32 -20.60 -6.42
N ILE A 60 22.59 -21.30 -5.55
CA ILE A 60 21.90 -20.67 -4.41
C ILE A 60 22.92 -20.08 -3.45
N GLN A 61 24.01 -20.81 -3.16
CA GLN A 61 25.08 -20.32 -2.29
C GLN A 61 25.73 -19.07 -2.89
N GLU A 62 26.15 -19.12 -4.16
CA GLU A 62 26.87 -18.02 -4.81
C GLU A 62 25.98 -16.80 -5.14
N LEU A 63 24.78 -17.00 -5.71
CA LEU A 63 23.95 -15.90 -6.19
C LEU A 63 22.95 -15.38 -5.15
N ILE A 64 22.46 -16.23 -4.24
CA ILE A 64 21.33 -15.86 -3.35
C ILE A 64 21.78 -15.66 -1.90
N LEU A 65 22.69 -16.49 -1.39
CA LEU A 65 23.08 -16.50 0.02
C LEU A 65 24.41 -15.80 0.29
N SER A 66 25.30 -15.71 -0.70
CA SER A 66 26.55 -14.98 -0.57
C SER A 66 26.30 -13.49 -0.30
N ARG A 67 27.31 -12.82 0.25
CA ARG A 67 27.32 -11.34 0.37
C ARG A 67 27.92 -10.66 -0.87
N ARG A 68 28.14 -11.42 -1.94
CA ARG A 68 28.87 -10.98 -3.13
C ARG A 68 27.95 -10.45 -4.22
N VAL A 69 26.65 -10.72 -4.12
CA VAL A 69 25.64 -10.26 -5.08
C VAL A 69 24.59 -9.45 -4.33
N SER A 70 24.36 -8.23 -4.79
CA SER A 70 23.27 -7.38 -4.30
C SER A 70 22.35 -7.01 -5.47
N TYR A 71 21.07 -7.30 -5.30
CA TYR A 71 20.04 -7.03 -6.31
C TYR A 71 19.50 -5.63 -6.07
N LEU A 72 19.88 -4.63 -6.87
CA LEU A 72 19.39 -3.26 -6.67
C LEU A 72 18.00 -3.10 -7.31
N PRO A 73 17.19 -2.10 -6.88
CA PRO A 73 15.91 -1.86 -7.51
C PRO A 73 16.05 -1.46 -8.98
N ALA A 74 15.18 -2.02 -9.82
CA ALA A 74 15.03 -1.60 -11.21
C ALA A 74 13.93 -0.54 -11.31
N TYR A 75 14.32 0.63 -11.79
CA TYR A 75 13.45 1.78 -11.98
C TYR A 75 12.97 1.84 -13.43
N PRO A 76 11.88 2.55 -13.72
CA PRO A 76 11.45 2.77 -15.10
C PRO A 76 12.60 3.35 -15.93
N ALA A 77 12.73 2.87 -17.16
CA ALA A 77 13.68 3.44 -18.10
C ALA A 77 13.16 4.79 -18.64
N TYR A 78 14.06 5.70 -18.98
CA TYR A 78 13.75 6.95 -19.67
C TYR A 78 14.75 7.20 -20.79
N LEU A 79 14.38 8.01 -21.79
CA LEU A 79 15.22 8.35 -22.96
C LEU A 79 15.98 7.14 -23.55
N GLY A 80 15.25 6.05 -23.82
CA GLY A 80 15.83 4.77 -24.21
C GLY A 80 15.94 3.83 -23.01
N ASP A 81 17.16 3.36 -22.72
CA ASP A 81 17.43 2.38 -21.65
C ASP A 81 18.03 3.03 -20.38
N GLU A 82 18.05 4.37 -20.27
CA GLU A 82 18.61 5.03 -19.09
C GLU A 82 17.77 4.78 -17.85
N ARG A 83 18.44 4.51 -16.73
CA ARG A 83 17.78 4.19 -15.45
C ARG A 83 17.34 5.45 -14.73
N ALA A 84 16.04 5.63 -14.54
CA ALA A 84 15.54 6.68 -13.66
C ALA A 84 15.99 6.46 -12.20
N LEU A 85 16.02 7.53 -11.42
CA LEU A 85 16.35 7.53 -10.00
C LEU A 85 15.18 8.09 -9.19
N PRO A 86 15.03 7.73 -7.90
CA PRO A 86 14.03 8.39 -7.07
C PRO A 86 14.32 9.89 -6.93
N ALA A 87 13.30 10.73 -7.06
CA ALA A 87 13.46 12.17 -6.85
C ALA A 87 13.96 12.46 -5.41
N PRO A 88 15.03 13.27 -5.25
CA PRO A 88 15.46 13.76 -3.94
C PRO A 88 14.32 14.47 -3.20
N ARG A 89 14.11 14.12 -1.93
CA ARG A 89 12.96 14.59 -1.13
C ARG A 89 13.04 16.07 -0.74
N ASN A 90 14.19 16.71 -0.90
CA ASN A 90 14.36 18.15 -0.79
C ASN A 90 13.94 18.90 -2.06
N TRP A 91 13.72 18.21 -3.18
CA TRP A 91 13.31 18.86 -4.42
C TRP A 91 11.81 19.17 -4.46
N ARG A 92 11.50 20.33 -5.01
CA ARG A 92 10.16 20.94 -5.02
C ARG A 92 9.80 21.37 -6.44
N CYS A 93 8.55 21.23 -6.81
CA CYS A 93 8.02 21.75 -8.08
C CYS A 93 6.76 22.61 -7.82
N PRO A 94 6.42 23.54 -8.73
CA PRO A 94 5.19 24.32 -8.64
C PRO A 94 3.95 23.44 -8.48
N LYS A 95 3.00 23.86 -7.64
CA LYS A 95 1.70 23.16 -7.51
C LYS A 95 0.81 23.38 -8.73
N LYS A 96 0.91 24.55 -9.36
CA LYS A 96 0.25 24.91 -10.62
C LYS A 96 1.33 25.39 -11.59
N PRO A 97 1.24 25.05 -12.89
CA PRO A 97 2.04 25.72 -13.91
C PRO A 97 1.77 27.21 -13.82
N ASP A 98 2.82 28.01 -13.82
CA ASP A 98 2.73 29.46 -13.77
C ASP A 98 2.21 29.98 -15.11
N THR A 99 0.90 29.84 -15.31
CA THR A 99 0.18 30.22 -16.52
C THR A 99 -0.09 31.72 -16.58
N ALA A 100 0.22 32.48 -15.51
CA ALA A 100 -0.09 33.90 -15.40
C ALA A 100 0.99 34.80 -16.03
N GLN A 101 2.21 34.30 -16.24
CA GLN A 101 3.27 35.03 -16.93
C GLN A 101 3.75 34.17 -18.10
N GLY A 102 3.22 34.46 -19.29
CA GLY A 102 3.39 33.61 -20.48
C GLY A 102 4.82 33.10 -20.67
N GLY A 103 5.00 31.79 -20.53
CA GLY A 103 6.17 31.05 -21.02
C GLY A 103 7.20 30.59 -20.00
N SER A 104 6.97 30.65 -18.68
CA SER A 104 7.93 30.04 -17.74
C SER A 104 7.86 28.51 -17.82
N GLU A 105 8.97 27.89 -18.21
CA GLU A 105 9.16 26.44 -18.11
C GLU A 105 8.93 26.02 -16.64
N GLU A 106 8.20 24.92 -16.41
CA GLU A 106 8.06 24.39 -15.04
C GLU A 106 9.45 24.01 -14.53
N CYS A 107 9.85 24.52 -13.37
CA CYS A 107 11.18 24.26 -12.80
C CYS A 107 11.12 23.45 -11.50
N VAL A 108 12.17 22.70 -11.23
CA VAL A 108 12.46 22.09 -9.94
C VAL A 108 13.36 23.03 -9.14
N TYR A 109 13.04 23.17 -7.87
CA TYR A 109 13.80 23.94 -6.89
C TYR A 109 14.35 22.98 -5.84
N ASP A 110 15.55 23.24 -5.37
CA ASP A 110 16.14 22.54 -4.24
C ASP A 110 15.90 23.34 -2.95
N GLN A 111 15.16 22.75 -2.00
CA GLN A 111 14.86 23.41 -0.73
C GLN A 111 16.10 23.54 0.18
N ALA A 112 17.14 22.74 -0.06
CA ALA A 112 18.37 22.76 0.71
C ALA A 112 19.43 23.72 0.15
N SER A 113 19.15 24.41 -0.97
CA SER A 113 20.09 25.38 -1.53
C SER A 113 20.35 26.53 -0.53
N PRO A 114 21.58 27.04 -0.44
CA PRO A 114 21.92 28.19 0.39
C PRO A 114 21.00 29.38 0.13
N GLU A 115 20.74 30.21 1.16
CA GLU A 115 19.84 31.38 1.06
C GLU A 115 20.26 32.39 -0.03
N ASP A 116 21.53 32.39 -0.42
CA ASP A 116 22.08 33.23 -1.49
C ASP A 116 21.76 32.74 -2.91
N MET A 117 21.20 31.53 -3.05
CA MET A 117 20.79 30.93 -4.32
C MET A 117 19.30 31.18 -4.56
N ALA A 118 18.91 31.36 -5.83
CA ALA A 118 17.52 31.66 -6.21
C ALA A 118 16.56 30.51 -5.82
N GLY A 119 15.98 30.61 -4.62
CA GLY A 119 14.87 29.77 -4.18
C GLY A 119 13.59 30.02 -4.98
N PRO A 120 12.52 29.25 -4.73
CA PRO A 120 11.23 29.52 -5.35
C PRO A 120 10.79 30.95 -4.97
N PRO A 121 10.19 31.71 -5.91
CA PRO A 121 9.63 33.01 -5.61
C PRO A 121 8.71 32.93 -4.37
N PRO A 122 8.69 33.93 -3.47
CA PRO A 122 7.91 33.87 -2.23
C PRO A 122 6.42 33.60 -2.43
N GLU A 123 5.89 33.97 -3.60
CA GLU A 123 4.49 33.82 -4.00
C GLU A 123 4.17 32.44 -4.58
N LEU A 124 5.20 31.66 -4.95
CA LEU A 124 5.05 30.38 -5.61
C LEU A 124 4.77 29.26 -4.60
N THR A 125 3.56 28.71 -4.66
CA THR A 125 3.23 27.51 -3.88
C THR A 125 3.87 26.28 -4.50
N VAL A 126 4.82 25.67 -3.79
CA VAL A 126 5.52 24.46 -4.23
C VAL A 126 5.01 23.19 -3.53
N LYS A 127 5.21 22.04 -4.17
CA LYS A 127 4.96 20.69 -3.64
C LYS A 127 6.21 19.82 -3.80
N PRO A 128 6.39 18.74 -3.01
CA PRO A 128 7.46 17.78 -3.25
C PRO A 128 7.38 17.18 -4.65
N LEU A 129 8.53 17.06 -5.33
CA LEU A 129 8.64 16.24 -6.52
C LEU A 129 8.59 14.76 -6.10
N THR A 130 7.70 13.98 -6.69
CA THR A 130 7.48 12.57 -6.31
C THR A 130 7.63 11.66 -7.52
N GLY A 131 8.06 10.42 -7.25
CA GLY A 131 8.27 9.40 -8.27
C GLY A 131 9.70 9.36 -8.82
N PRO A 132 9.96 8.45 -9.77
CA PRO A 132 11.24 8.38 -10.47
C PRO A 132 11.44 9.56 -11.42
N ILE A 133 12.69 9.97 -11.57
CA ILE A 133 13.13 11.05 -12.46
C ILE A 133 14.37 10.63 -13.24
N GLY A 134 14.46 11.09 -14.48
CA GLY A 134 15.68 11.10 -15.26
C GLY A 134 16.38 12.46 -15.18
N ARG A 135 17.70 12.48 -15.40
CA ARG A 135 18.49 13.71 -15.53
C ARG A 135 19.31 13.63 -16.80
N SER A 136 19.14 14.58 -17.71
CA SER A 136 19.95 14.65 -18.92
C SER A 136 20.04 16.10 -19.39
N ALA A 137 21.22 16.49 -19.88
CA ALA A 137 21.49 17.82 -20.45
C ALA A 137 20.99 19.00 -19.57
N GLY A 138 21.16 18.90 -18.24
CA GLY A 138 20.73 19.93 -17.30
C GLY A 138 19.20 20.08 -17.15
N ARG A 139 18.42 19.07 -17.56
CA ARG A 139 16.96 19.03 -17.40
C ARG A 139 16.54 17.83 -16.53
N ILE A 140 15.35 17.92 -15.93
CA ILE A 140 14.74 16.85 -15.15
C ILE A 140 13.55 16.28 -15.90
N TYR A 141 13.49 14.95 -16.01
CA TYR A 141 12.44 14.22 -16.71
C TYR A 141 11.63 13.36 -15.71
N PRO A 142 10.46 13.80 -15.23
CA PRO A 142 9.59 12.96 -14.43
C PRO A 142 9.15 11.73 -15.23
N VAL A 143 9.34 10.54 -14.66
CA VAL A 143 9.05 9.28 -15.35
C VAL A 143 7.77 8.67 -14.78
N THR A 144 6.78 8.51 -15.63
CA THR A 144 5.52 7.85 -15.30
C THR A 144 5.48 6.45 -15.89
N VAL A 145 4.93 5.51 -15.13
CA VAL A 145 4.72 4.13 -15.57
C VAL A 145 3.26 3.95 -15.94
N ALA A 146 2.96 3.45 -17.13
CA ALA A 146 1.58 3.21 -17.48
C ALA A 146 1.03 1.99 -16.72
N THR A 147 -0.09 2.18 -16.01
CA THR A 147 -0.80 1.11 -15.32
C THR A 147 -2.16 0.83 -15.96
N THR A 148 -2.66 -0.38 -15.73
CA THR A 148 -4.02 -0.81 -16.08
C THR A 148 -4.66 -1.44 -14.86
N THR A 149 -5.93 -1.12 -14.64
CA THR A 149 -6.71 -1.69 -13.53
C THR A 149 -7.65 -2.73 -14.09
N THR A 150 -7.50 -3.97 -13.61
CA THR A 150 -8.41 -5.06 -13.96
C THR A 150 -9.28 -5.41 -12.76
N HIS A 151 -10.57 -5.49 -13.01
CA HIS A 151 -11.55 -5.94 -12.04
C HIS A 151 -11.91 -7.40 -12.32
N ARG A 152 -11.88 -8.24 -11.28
CA ARG A 152 -12.30 -9.65 -11.43
C ARG A 152 -13.31 -10.03 -10.37
N ASN A 153 -14.29 -10.79 -10.82
CA ASN A 153 -15.24 -11.48 -9.98
C ASN A 153 -14.78 -12.92 -9.85
N LEU A 154 -14.41 -13.37 -8.65
CA LEU A 154 -14.21 -14.79 -8.42
C LEU A 154 -15.58 -15.44 -8.26
N THR A 155 -16.02 -16.20 -9.26
CA THR A 155 -17.13 -17.16 -9.11
C THR A 155 -16.52 -18.45 -8.60
N ASP A 156 -16.88 -18.87 -7.39
CA ASP A 156 -16.34 -20.10 -6.79
C ASP A 156 -16.68 -21.31 -7.68
N ARG A 157 -15.63 -21.96 -8.21
CA ARG A 157 -15.75 -23.13 -9.09
C ARG A 157 -15.55 -24.46 -8.33
N ARG A 158 -15.32 -24.44 -7.01
CA ARG A 158 -15.02 -25.66 -6.24
C ARG A 158 -16.22 -26.32 -5.59
N SER A 159 -17.38 -25.68 -5.56
CA SER A 159 -18.63 -26.37 -5.25
C SER A 159 -19.14 -27.03 -6.53
N GLY A 160 -19.20 -28.37 -6.57
CA GLY A 160 -19.81 -29.16 -7.65
C GLY A 160 -21.33 -28.96 -7.83
N GLY A 161 -21.85 -27.80 -7.46
CA GLY A 161 -23.15 -27.27 -7.80
C GLY A 161 -22.94 -25.77 -8.00
N ALA A 162 -23.35 -25.25 -9.16
CA ALA A 162 -23.16 -23.87 -9.58
C ALA A 162 -23.23 -22.87 -8.41
N GLY A 163 -22.23 -21.97 -8.31
CA GLY A 163 -22.26 -20.83 -7.41
C GLY A 163 -23.66 -20.20 -7.45
N ARG A 164 -24.36 -20.26 -6.33
CA ARG A 164 -25.77 -19.88 -6.25
C ARG A 164 -25.86 -18.38 -6.55
N VAL A 165 -26.21 -18.09 -7.79
CA VAL A 165 -26.82 -16.82 -8.17
C VAL A 165 -28.04 -16.64 -7.28
N VAL A 166 -27.96 -15.75 -6.31
CA VAL A 166 -29.12 -15.42 -5.48
C VAL A 166 -30.01 -14.54 -6.36
N LYS A 167 -31.18 -15.05 -6.74
CA LYS A 167 -32.18 -14.20 -7.38
C LYS A 167 -32.77 -13.29 -6.31
N ASN A 168 -32.78 -11.98 -6.56
CA ASN A 168 -33.58 -11.09 -5.73
C ASN A 168 -35.09 -11.42 -5.89
N GLU A 169 -35.94 -10.79 -5.08
CA GLU A 169 -37.41 -10.95 -5.12
C GLU A 169 -38.03 -10.66 -6.51
N ARG A 170 -37.28 -9.98 -7.40
CA ARG A 170 -37.68 -9.68 -8.79
C ARG A 170 -37.09 -10.67 -9.81
N GLY A 171 -36.54 -11.80 -9.38
CA GLY A 171 -35.97 -12.83 -10.24
C GLY A 171 -34.62 -12.47 -10.88
N THR A 172 -34.01 -11.33 -10.52
CA THR A 172 -32.75 -10.86 -11.07
C THR A 172 -31.58 -11.55 -10.39
N SER A 173 -30.69 -12.10 -11.20
CA SER A 173 -29.51 -12.85 -10.77
C SER A 173 -28.45 -11.96 -10.11
N ILE A 174 -28.24 -12.07 -8.80
CA ILE A 174 -27.15 -11.38 -8.09
C ILE A 174 -25.96 -12.35 -7.94
N PRO A 175 -24.80 -12.06 -8.56
CA PRO A 175 -23.59 -12.84 -8.34
C PRO A 175 -23.06 -12.56 -6.92
N THR A 176 -23.17 -13.56 -6.04
CA THR A 176 -22.56 -13.58 -4.71
C THR A 176 -21.12 -14.10 -4.84
N GLY A 177 -20.18 -13.20 -5.11
CA GLY A 177 -18.75 -13.50 -5.17
C GLY A 177 -17.92 -12.32 -4.67
N SER A 178 -16.70 -12.59 -4.20
CA SER A 178 -15.76 -11.53 -3.81
C SER A 178 -15.31 -10.77 -5.06
N VAL A 179 -15.65 -9.49 -5.13
CA VAL A 179 -15.13 -8.55 -6.14
C VAL A 179 -13.76 -8.08 -5.68
N TRP A 180 -12.74 -8.24 -6.51
CA TRP A 180 -11.41 -7.71 -6.25
C TRP A 180 -10.92 -6.89 -7.44
N SER A 181 -10.18 -5.83 -7.12
CA SER A 181 -9.55 -4.95 -8.10
C SER A 181 -8.04 -5.13 -8.02
N GLN A 182 -7.37 -5.21 -9.16
CA GLN A 182 -5.92 -5.31 -9.22
C GLN A 182 -5.38 -4.33 -10.24
N GLU A 183 -4.43 -3.51 -9.79
CA GLU A 183 -3.60 -2.69 -10.66
C GLU A 183 -2.40 -3.50 -11.15
N ALA A 184 -2.06 -3.33 -12.42
CA ALA A 184 -0.90 -3.93 -13.06
C ALA A 184 -0.18 -2.88 -13.91
N ILE A 185 1.14 -2.93 -13.93
CA ILE A 185 1.95 -2.22 -14.91
C ILE A 185 1.63 -2.80 -16.30
N LYS A 186 1.46 -1.94 -17.31
CA LYS A 186 1.16 -2.40 -18.67
C LYS A 186 2.34 -3.17 -19.29
N ALA A 187 2.02 -4.06 -20.24
CA ALA A 187 3.02 -4.61 -21.13
C ALA A 187 3.64 -3.50 -22.00
N GLY A 188 4.89 -3.69 -22.41
CA GLY A 188 5.67 -2.72 -23.19
C GLY A 188 6.56 -1.82 -22.32
N GLU A 189 6.19 -1.61 -21.06
CA GLU A 189 6.98 -0.83 -20.09
C GLU A 189 8.37 -1.44 -19.90
N THR A 190 9.35 -0.56 -19.74
CA THR A 190 10.76 -0.94 -19.66
C THR A 190 11.34 -0.47 -18.32
N PHE A 191 12.12 -1.34 -17.68
CA PHE A 191 12.75 -1.07 -16.39
C PHE A 191 14.25 -1.31 -16.49
N SER A 192 15.04 -0.32 -16.11
CA SER A 192 16.50 -0.43 -16.04
C SER A 192 16.95 -0.59 -14.59
N GLY A 193 17.79 -1.58 -14.36
CA GLY A 193 18.28 -1.94 -13.04
C GLY A 193 19.77 -2.28 -13.04
N LEU A 194 20.29 -2.56 -11.84
CA LEU A 194 21.69 -2.88 -11.63
C LEU A 194 21.79 -4.10 -10.72
N ILE A 195 22.78 -4.96 -10.98
CA ILE A 195 23.22 -5.96 -10.01
C ILE A 195 24.64 -5.60 -9.60
N ALA A 196 24.86 -5.42 -8.30
CA ALA A 196 26.19 -5.16 -7.77
C ALA A 196 26.88 -6.47 -7.39
N PHE A 197 28.09 -6.66 -7.91
CA PHE A 197 28.94 -7.81 -7.63
C PHE A 197 30.22 -7.35 -6.91
N THR A 198 30.53 -8.00 -5.79
CA THR A 198 31.72 -7.68 -4.99
C THR A 198 32.72 -8.85 -4.99
N GLY A 199 33.97 -8.56 -5.32
CA GLY A 199 35.03 -9.56 -5.43
C GLY A 199 36.29 -9.01 -6.11
N ASP A 200 37.17 -9.90 -6.54
CA ASP A 200 38.12 -9.61 -7.61
C ASP A 200 37.43 -9.68 -8.99
N GLU A 201 38.04 -9.08 -10.01
CA GLU A 201 37.44 -8.95 -11.35
C GLU A 201 37.04 -10.28 -11.99
N HIS A 202 37.89 -11.31 -11.85
CA HIS A 202 37.63 -12.62 -12.43
C HIS A 202 36.38 -13.26 -11.82
N SER A 203 36.33 -13.28 -10.49
CA SER A 203 35.22 -13.86 -9.76
C SER A 203 33.91 -13.07 -9.94
N ILE A 204 33.98 -11.76 -10.14
CA ILE A 204 32.84 -10.93 -10.50
C ILE A 204 32.29 -11.34 -11.88
N ALA A 205 33.18 -11.50 -12.86
CA ALA A 205 32.78 -11.91 -14.21
C ALA A 205 32.12 -13.31 -14.21
N GLU A 206 32.64 -14.24 -13.42
CA GLU A 206 32.03 -15.56 -13.24
C GLU A 206 30.62 -15.49 -12.62
N LEU A 207 30.45 -14.70 -11.55
CA LEU A 207 29.13 -14.51 -10.91
C LEU A 207 28.12 -13.85 -11.85
N ALA A 208 28.56 -12.84 -12.61
CA ALA A 208 27.73 -12.17 -13.60
C ALA A 208 27.28 -13.14 -14.70
N GLU A 209 28.20 -13.97 -15.21
CA GLU A 209 27.87 -14.98 -16.23
C GLU A 209 26.94 -16.07 -15.69
N MET A 210 27.15 -16.53 -14.46
CA MET A 210 26.21 -17.45 -13.78
C MET A 210 24.80 -16.86 -13.69
N LEU A 211 24.68 -15.58 -13.35
CA LEU A 211 23.40 -14.89 -13.27
C LEU A 211 22.74 -14.72 -14.64
N ARG A 212 23.51 -14.28 -15.65
CA ARG A 212 23.05 -14.12 -17.04
C ARG A 212 22.45 -15.41 -17.59
N ARG A 213 23.16 -16.54 -17.45
CA ARG A 213 22.63 -17.87 -17.84
C ARG A 213 21.38 -18.23 -17.07
N THR A 214 21.35 -17.99 -15.76
CA THR A 214 20.17 -18.25 -14.93
C THR A 214 18.94 -17.49 -15.42
N TRP A 215 19.10 -16.23 -15.83
CA TRP A 215 18.00 -15.39 -16.31
C TRP A 215 17.60 -15.70 -17.74
N ASN A 216 18.56 -15.97 -18.63
CA ASN A 216 18.31 -16.26 -20.04
C ASN A 216 17.77 -17.68 -20.25
N ASP A 217 18.42 -18.69 -19.67
CA ASP A 217 18.08 -20.10 -19.88
C ASP A 217 16.92 -20.52 -18.98
N GLY A 218 16.94 -20.07 -17.72
CA GLY A 218 15.88 -20.37 -16.77
C GLY A 218 14.63 -19.51 -16.90
N GLY A 219 14.76 -18.41 -17.65
CA GLY A 219 13.78 -17.34 -17.83
C GLY A 219 13.55 -16.57 -16.54
N LEU A 220 13.79 -15.26 -16.52
CA LEU A 220 13.39 -14.44 -15.38
C LEU A 220 11.85 -14.34 -15.34
N ARG A 221 11.23 -14.54 -14.17
CA ARG A 221 9.78 -14.37 -14.01
C ARG A 221 9.44 -13.47 -12.84
N LEU A 222 8.67 -12.43 -13.12
CA LEU A 222 8.29 -11.41 -12.14
C LEU A 222 6.80 -11.49 -11.75
N GLY A 223 6.45 -10.93 -10.60
CA GLY A 223 5.06 -10.78 -10.14
C GLY A 223 4.37 -12.05 -9.64
N ARG A 224 3.06 -11.93 -9.38
CA ARG A 224 2.18 -13.03 -8.92
C ARG A 224 1.39 -13.61 -10.10
N ALA A 225 1.49 -14.93 -10.24
CA ALA A 225 0.67 -15.81 -11.10
C ALA A 225 0.86 -15.65 -12.63
N GLY A 226 1.59 -16.62 -13.20
CA GLY A 226 1.84 -16.79 -14.64
C GLY A 226 0.73 -17.54 -15.36
N ASN A 227 -0.34 -17.92 -14.65
CA ASN A 227 -1.54 -18.52 -15.25
C ASN A 227 -2.71 -17.52 -15.29
N SER A 228 -2.52 -16.29 -14.79
CA SER A 228 -3.58 -15.27 -14.72
C SER A 228 -3.30 -14.04 -15.59
N GLY A 229 -2.20 -14.01 -16.35
CA GLY A 229 -1.81 -12.90 -17.24
C GLY A 229 -1.26 -11.65 -16.54
N PHE A 230 -0.80 -11.76 -15.28
CA PHE A 230 -0.34 -10.62 -14.45
C PHE A 230 1.03 -10.85 -13.78
N GLY A 231 1.83 -11.75 -14.36
CA GLY A 231 3.19 -12.04 -13.95
C GLY A 231 3.99 -12.50 -15.15
N GLY A 232 4.81 -11.60 -15.68
CA GLY A 232 5.42 -11.75 -17.00
C GLY A 232 6.80 -12.39 -17.02
N TRP A 233 7.18 -12.76 -18.23
CA TRP A 233 8.54 -13.12 -18.65
C TRP A 233 9.14 -11.91 -19.37
N PRO A 234 9.78 -10.98 -18.66
CA PRO A 234 10.41 -9.85 -19.33
C PRO A 234 11.48 -10.34 -20.30
N GLU A 235 11.68 -9.57 -21.37
CA GLU A 235 12.93 -9.64 -22.12
C GLU A 235 14.03 -9.02 -21.28
N VAL A 236 15.19 -9.66 -21.25
CA VAL A 236 16.34 -9.19 -20.50
C VAL A 236 17.43 -8.82 -21.50
N SER A 237 17.94 -7.60 -21.41
CA SER A 237 19.21 -7.20 -22.02
C SER A 237 20.19 -6.78 -20.93
N TRP A 238 21.49 -6.89 -21.22
CA TRP A 238 22.56 -6.57 -20.29
C TRP A 238 23.44 -5.49 -20.90
N GLY A 239 23.82 -4.50 -20.09
CA GLY A 239 24.81 -3.50 -20.43
C GLY A 239 26.21 -3.86 -19.95
N ASP A 240 27.14 -2.97 -20.23
CA ASP A 240 28.54 -3.08 -19.81
C ASP A 240 28.70 -2.77 -18.32
N PRO A 241 29.61 -3.48 -17.62
CA PRO A 241 29.84 -3.24 -16.21
C PRO A 241 30.42 -1.84 -15.97
N ARG A 242 29.99 -1.21 -14.87
CA ARG A 242 30.45 0.13 -14.47
C ARG A 242 30.82 0.19 -12.98
N PRO A 243 31.67 1.13 -12.56
CA PRO A 243 32.19 1.20 -11.18
C PRO A 243 31.23 1.88 -10.18
N ARG A 244 30.17 2.55 -10.66
CA ARG A 244 29.24 3.33 -9.85
C ARG A 244 27.78 3.09 -10.25
N GLU A 245 26.84 3.38 -9.34
CA GLU A 245 25.40 3.23 -9.58
C GLU A 245 24.84 4.27 -10.57
N ILE A 246 25.46 5.45 -10.64
CA ILE A 246 25.09 6.55 -11.56
C ILE A 246 26.25 6.83 -12.51
N ASP A 247 25.95 7.46 -13.65
CA ASP A 247 26.93 7.75 -14.70
C ASP A 247 27.77 9.01 -14.42
N ASP A 248 27.36 9.83 -13.44
CA ASP A 248 28.13 10.99 -12.99
C ASP A 248 29.46 10.55 -12.34
N ASP A 249 30.54 11.27 -12.64
CA ASP A 249 31.81 11.06 -11.97
C ASP A 249 31.73 11.54 -10.50
N PRO A 250 32.24 10.76 -9.54
CA PRO A 250 32.34 11.21 -8.15
C PRO A 250 33.37 12.35 -8.05
N MET A 251 33.00 13.43 -7.37
CA MET A 251 33.89 14.55 -7.07
C MET A 251 34.33 14.49 -5.60
N PRO A 252 35.61 14.78 -5.29
CA PRO A 252 36.07 14.88 -3.91
C PRO A 252 35.35 16.03 -3.18
N MET A 253 35.28 15.94 -1.85
CA MET A 253 34.72 17.01 -1.02
C MET A 253 35.83 17.69 -0.24
N SER A 254 35.88 19.02 -0.28
CA SER A 254 36.78 19.81 0.56
C SER A 254 36.19 19.99 1.97
N ASP A 255 37.03 20.28 2.97
CA ASP A 255 36.55 20.62 4.32
C ASP A 255 35.48 21.74 4.27
N GLY A 256 34.36 21.50 4.95
CA GLY A 256 33.21 22.39 5.00
C GLY A 256 32.30 22.38 3.77
N GLU A 257 32.64 21.65 2.71
CA GLU A 257 31.80 21.51 1.51
C GLU A 257 30.52 20.72 1.82
N ARG A 258 29.40 21.13 1.21
CA ARG A 258 28.11 20.48 1.34
C ARG A 258 27.77 19.61 0.12
N ARG A 259 27.21 18.44 0.37
CA ARG A 259 26.64 17.55 -0.65
C ARG A 259 25.31 16.98 -0.20
N MET A 260 24.51 16.53 -1.18
CA MET A 260 23.34 15.72 -0.90
C MET A 260 23.74 14.25 -0.89
N LEU A 261 23.36 13.53 0.15
CA LEU A 261 23.34 12.06 0.15
C LEU A 261 21.90 11.63 -0.04
N THR A 262 21.59 11.06 -1.20
CA THR A 262 20.22 10.64 -1.55
C THR A 262 20.13 9.12 -1.65
N LEU A 263 19.15 8.53 -0.95
CA LEU A 263 18.87 7.11 -1.02
C LEU A 263 18.35 6.73 -2.43
N THR A 264 19.03 5.81 -3.12
CA THR A 264 18.53 5.21 -4.37
C THR A 264 17.71 3.95 -4.12
N SER A 265 17.59 3.52 -2.87
CA SER A 265 16.72 2.42 -2.47
C SER A 265 16.26 2.58 -1.00
N PRO A 266 15.21 1.85 -0.57
CA PRO A 266 14.79 1.86 0.82
C PRO A 266 15.91 1.47 1.79
N ALA A 267 16.05 2.18 2.92
CA ALA A 267 17.08 1.89 3.92
C ALA A 267 16.47 1.48 5.27
N VAL A 268 16.85 0.30 5.77
CA VAL A 268 16.48 -0.17 7.11
C VAL A 268 17.59 0.23 8.07
N VAL A 269 17.42 1.37 8.72
CA VAL A 269 18.38 1.93 9.67
C VAL A 269 17.84 1.83 11.10
N ARG A 270 18.74 1.58 12.06
CA ARG A 270 18.41 1.43 13.47
C ARG A 270 18.98 2.58 14.27
N HIS A 271 18.27 2.95 15.31
CA HIS A 271 18.79 3.86 16.32
C HIS A 271 20.05 3.23 16.97
N PRO A 272 21.18 3.95 17.06
CA PRO A 272 22.46 3.38 17.50
C PRO A 272 22.43 2.84 18.94
N ARG A 273 21.65 3.48 19.83
CA ARG A 273 21.52 3.06 21.24
C ARG A 273 20.40 2.04 21.51
N SER A 274 19.17 2.30 21.08
CA SER A 274 18.01 1.43 21.37
C SER A 274 17.85 0.25 20.40
N GLY A 275 18.49 0.29 19.23
CA GLY A 275 18.31 -0.72 18.19
C GLY A 275 16.95 -0.67 17.48
N SER A 276 16.09 0.29 17.81
CA SER A 276 14.77 0.46 17.18
C SER A 276 14.91 0.83 15.70
N PRO A 277 14.23 0.13 14.77
CA PRO A 277 14.28 0.48 13.35
C PRO A 277 13.34 1.64 13.05
N GLY A 278 13.77 2.57 12.22
CA GLY A 278 12.91 3.67 11.79
C GLY A 278 13.62 4.69 10.89
N PRO A 279 12.89 5.32 9.96
CA PRO A 279 13.43 6.31 9.03
C PRO A 279 14.14 7.48 9.73
N GLU A 280 13.67 7.88 10.91
CA GLU A 280 14.25 8.95 11.72
C GLU A 280 15.73 8.73 12.10
N ASN A 281 16.24 7.51 11.97
CA ASN A 281 17.62 7.17 12.31
C ASN A 281 18.59 7.33 11.13
N LEU A 282 18.14 7.84 9.97
CA LEU A 282 18.96 7.95 8.77
C LEU A 282 20.19 8.84 8.96
N ALA A 283 20.03 10.01 9.57
CA ALA A 283 21.13 10.93 9.85
C ALA A 283 22.23 10.28 10.71
N ALA A 284 21.85 9.68 11.84
CA ALA A 284 22.78 8.98 12.72
C ALA A 284 23.49 7.80 12.03
N ALA A 285 22.80 7.10 11.13
CA ALA A 285 23.41 6.02 10.36
C ALA A 285 24.49 6.52 9.39
N VAL A 286 24.31 7.71 8.80
CA VAL A 286 25.29 8.35 7.92
C VAL A 286 26.53 8.79 8.71
N GLU A 287 26.35 9.47 9.84
CA GLU A 287 27.48 9.87 10.69
C GLU A 287 28.26 8.67 11.22
N THR A 288 27.56 7.56 11.53
CA THR A 288 28.20 6.30 11.97
C THR A 288 28.98 5.63 10.83
N LEU A 289 28.41 5.57 9.62
CA LEU A 289 29.08 4.95 8.47
C LEU A 289 30.39 5.67 8.11
N THR A 290 30.39 6.99 8.29
CA THR A 290 31.47 7.88 7.86
C THR A 290 32.46 8.18 8.98
N ASP A 291 32.28 7.57 10.16
CA ASP A 291 33.09 7.80 11.36
C ASP A 291 33.26 9.29 11.69
N GLY A 292 32.17 10.07 11.51
CA GLY A 292 32.16 11.52 11.75
C GLY A 292 32.84 12.39 10.67
N ALA A 293 33.33 11.80 9.58
CA ALA A 293 33.88 12.56 8.45
C ALA A 293 32.82 13.42 7.73
N LEU A 294 31.55 13.03 7.85
CA LEU A 294 30.39 13.79 7.38
C LEU A 294 29.49 14.16 8.56
N HIS A 295 29.24 15.45 8.73
CA HIS A 295 28.21 15.96 9.63
C HIS A 295 26.90 16.17 8.88
N VAL A 296 25.77 15.83 9.50
CA VAL A 296 24.45 16.04 8.88
C VAL A 296 23.89 17.42 9.26
N ASP A 297 23.82 18.32 8.28
CA ASP A 297 23.28 19.69 8.45
C ASP A 297 21.75 19.69 8.42
N ASP A 298 21.12 18.90 7.54
CA ASP A 298 19.66 18.82 7.39
C ASP A 298 19.20 17.46 6.86
N SER A 299 17.92 17.12 7.01
CA SER A 299 17.37 15.84 6.58
C SER A 299 15.93 15.93 6.05
N TYR A 300 15.70 15.29 4.91
CA TYR A 300 14.44 15.23 4.19
C TYR A 300 14.05 13.76 4.03
N VAL A 301 13.41 13.21 5.05
CA VAL A 301 13.17 11.77 5.16
C VAL A 301 11.69 11.45 5.15
N ASP A 302 11.33 10.40 4.43
CA ASP A 302 9.99 9.82 4.47
C ASP A 302 10.06 8.32 4.76
N GLY A 303 9.02 7.79 5.39
CA GLY A 303 8.98 6.42 5.89
C GLY A 303 8.12 5.50 5.03
N LEU A 304 8.55 4.25 4.91
CA LEU A 304 7.66 3.17 4.45
C LEU A 304 7.75 1.94 5.34
N THR A 305 6.84 1.01 5.08
CA THR A 305 6.81 -0.30 5.70
C THR A 305 7.28 -1.33 4.68
N LEU A 306 8.49 -1.87 4.87
CA LEU A 306 9.01 -2.95 4.04
C LEU A 306 8.48 -4.29 4.55
N SER A 307 7.91 -5.07 3.64
CA SER A 307 7.49 -6.44 3.87
C SER A 307 7.77 -7.27 2.61
N GLY A 308 7.39 -8.54 2.61
CA GLY A 308 7.64 -9.44 1.50
C GLY A 308 7.06 -10.81 1.75
N MET A 309 7.30 -11.74 0.84
CA MET A 309 6.79 -13.11 0.91
C MET A 309 7.92 -14.10 0.65
N ASN A 310 8.16 -15.00 1.60
CA ASN A 310 8.96 -16.18 1.36
C ASN A 310 8.05 -17.26 0.74
N ARG A 311 8.24 -17.53 -0.55
CA ARG A 311 7.45 -18.54 -1.28
C ARG A 311 7.69 -19.97 -0.79
N HIS A 312 8.90 -20.30 -0.36
CA HIS A 312 9.23 -21.64 0.09
C HIS A 312 8.48 -22.01 1.39
N TRP A 313 8.31 -21.03 2.28
CA TRP A 313 7.55 -21.20 3.54
C TRP A 313 6.10 -20.71 3.47
N ALA A 314 5.67 -20.18 2.32
CA ALA A 314 4.38 -19.53 2.14
C ALA A 314 4.04 -18.49 3.24
N ALA A 315 5.06 -17.77 3.72
CA ALA A 315 4.96 -16.88 4.87
C ALA A 315 5.48 -15.48 4.55
N THR A 316 4.87 -14.45 5.15
CA THR A 316 5.36 -13.07 5.03
C THR A 316 6.71 -12.92 5.72
N THR A 317 7.63 -12.19 5.10
CA THR A 317 8.87 -11.80 5.77
C THR A 317 8.59 -10.79 6.89
N PRO A 318 9.46 -10.67 7.91
CA PRO A 318 9.31 -9.67 8.94
C PRO A 318 9.09 -8.28 8.35
N THR A 319 8.07 -7.61 8.84
CA THR A 319 7.72 -6.26 8.43
C THR A 319 8.52 -5.25 9.24
N VAL A 320 9.15 -4.26 8.59
CA VAL A 320 10.05 -3.30 9.24
C VAL A 320 9.84 -1.89 8.68
N ARG A 321 9.95 -0.87 9.56
CA ARG A 321 9.96 0.54 9.14
C ARG A 321 11.30 0.89 8.52
N ALA A 322 11.27 1.60 7.40
CA ALA A 322 12.46 1.97 6.62
C ALA A 322 12.33 3.41 6.10
N ALA A 323 13.47 4.05 5.83
CA ALA A 323 13.50 5.26 5.02
C ALA A 323 13.23 4.90 3.56
N THR A 324 12.42 5.71 2.86
CA THR A 324 12.09 5.50 1.46
C THR A 324 13.20 5.96 0.53
N ALA A 325 13.26 5.36 -0.66
CA ALA A 325 14.09 5.86 -1.75
C ALA A 325 13.73 7.33 -2.06
N GLY A 326 14.74 8.14 -2.36
CA GLY A 326 14.65 9.59 -2.51
C GLY A 326 14.83 10.35 -1.20
N SER A 327 14.81 9.70 -0.03
CA SER A 327 15.15 10.39 1.23
C SER A 327 16.57 10.93 1.12
N THR A 328 16.74 12.20 1.45
CA THR A 328 18.00 12.94 1.28
C THR A 328 18.45 13.47 2.63
N VAL A 329 19.75 13.37 2.91
CA VAL A 329 20.38 14.14 3.99
C VAL A 329 21.40 15.09 3.38
N ILE A 330 21.47 16.29 3.92
CA ILE A 330 22.45 17.30 3.54
C ILE A 330 23.65 17.11 4.46
N VAL A 331 24.78 16.75 3.88
CA VAL A 331 26.00 16.47 4.63
C VAL A 331 27.02 17.55 4.38
N LYS A 332 27.81 17.84 5.40
CA LYS A 332 28.95 18.74 5.37
C LYS A 332 30.22 17.97 5.71
N ALA A 333 31.25 18.09 4.88
CA ALA A 333 32.55 17.49 5.18
C ALA A 333 33.18 18.16 6.41
N THR A 334 33.78 17.36 7.30
CA THR A 334 34.55 17.83 8.46
C THR A 334 36.06 17.82 8.22
N ARG A 335 36.47 17.36 7.03
CA ARG A 335 37.82 17.31 6.50
C ARG A 335 37.75 17.10 4.99
N ASP A 336 38.89 17.14 4.31
CA ASP A 336 38.97 16.71 2.92
C ASP A 336 38.66 15.20 2.79
N ILE A 337 37.83 14.85 1.80
CA ILE A 337 37.37 13.50 1.50
C ILE A 337 37.67 13.21 0.04
N GLY A 338 38.48 12.17 -0.19
CA GLY A 338 38.84 11.72 -1.53
C GLY A 338 37.71 10.93 -2.21
N VAL A 339 37.80 10.84 -3.54
CA VAL A 339 36.85 10.08 -4.38
C VAL A 339 36.73 8.62 -3.95
N ASP A 340 37.85 7.95 -3.65
CA ASP A 340 37.84 6.54 -3.24
C ASP A 340 37.06 6.30 -1.95
N GLU A 341 37.09 7.26 -1.03
CA GLU A 341 36.38 7.18 0.24
C GLU A 341 34.86 7.36 0.04
N LEU A 342 34.44 8.32 -0.79
CA LEU A 342 33.04 8.50 -1.17
C LEU A 342 32.48 7.25 -1.86
N LEU A 343 33.22 6.70 -2.82
CA LEU A 343 32.85 5.47 -3.52
C LEU A 343 32.80 4.28 -2.55
N ALA A 344 33.73 4.17 -1.61
CA ALA A 344 33.71 3.11 -0.60
C ALA A 344 32.45 3.19 0.28
N TRP A 345 32.00 4.38 0.66
CA TRP A 345 30.76 4.55 1.41
C TRP A 345 29.51 4.23 0.57
N GLU A 346 29.44 4.70 -0.68
CA GLU A 346 28.34 4.34 -1.60
C GLU A 346 28.25 2.82 -1.81
N GLN A 347 29.40 2.15 -1.95
CA GLN A 347 29.48 0.70 -2.07
C GLN A 347 29.05 -0.01 -0.77
N ALA A 348 29.50 0.48 0.39
CA ALA A 348 29.17 -0.09 1.68
C ALA A 348 27.66 -0.02 1.98
N GLY A 349 27.00 1.08 1.63
CA GLY A 349 25.58 1.31 1.84
C GLY A 349 25.16 1.39 3.32
N LEU A 350 23.92 1.82 3.56
CA LEU A 350 23.38 2.09 4.89
C LEU A 350 22.51 0.94 5.43
N GLY A 351 22.68 0.62 6.71
CA GLY A 351 21.74 -0.23 7.44
C GLY A 351 21.72 -1.71 7.02
N GLU A 352 20.53 -2.32 7.12
CA GLU A 352 20.31 -3.76 6.96
C GLU A 352 19.78 -4.13 5.56
N ARG A 353 19.77 -5.44 5.28
CA ARG A 353 19.18 -6.03 4.06
C ARG A 353 19.81 -5.56 2.74
N ARG A 354 21.08 -5.16 2.75
CA ARG A 354 21.82 -4.72 1.55
C ARG A 354 21.80 -5.71 0.38
N ARG A 355 21.81 -7.02 0.67
CA ARG A 355 21.66 -8.08 -0.36
C ARG A 355 20.34 -8.03 -1.14
N ASP A 356 19.28 -7.53 -0.50
CA ASP A 356 17.96 -7.33 -1.11
C ASP A 356 17.90 -5.98 -1.85
N GLY A 357 19.02 -5.26 -1.96
CA GLY A 357 19.12 -3.95 -2.59
C GLY A 357 18.83 -2.79 -1.67
N CYS A 358 18.63 -2.99 -0.37
CA CYS A 358 18.33 -1.91 0.58
C CYS A 358 19.58 -1.07 0.92
N GLY A 359 19.37 0.18 1.33
CA GLY A 359 20.43 1.02 1.88
C GLY A 359 21.38 1.61 0.85
N ARG A 360 20.98 1.64 -0.43
CA ARG A 360 21.79 2.22 -1.49
C ARG A 360 21.60 3.73 -1.50
N PHE A 361 22.69 4.45 -1.74
CA PHE A 361 22.69 5.89 -1.83
C PHE A 361 23.79 6.36 -2.77
N VAL A 362 23.65 7.61 -3.22
CA VAL A 362 24.66 8.30 -4.00
C VAL A 362 24.84 9.72 -3.48
N PHE A 363 26.05 10.25 -3.65
CA PHE A 363 26.33 11.67 -3.46
C PHE A 363 25.97 12.44 -4.71
N LEU A 364 25.15 13.49 -4.54
CA LEU A 364 24.72 14.40 -5.59
C LEU A 364 25.12 15.84 -5.23
N GLU A 365 25.42 16.63 -6.26
CA GLU A 365 25.57 18.07 -6.09
C GLU A 365 24.19 18.70 -5.86
N PRO A 366 24.06 19.66 -4.92
CA PRO A 366 22.87 20.50 -4.82
C PRO A 366 22.54 21.17 -6.16
N LEU A 367 21.27 21.50 -6.39
CA LEU A 367 20.94 22.25 -7.61
C LEU A 367 21.51 23.68 -7.53
N GLU A 368 22.19 24.10 -8.60
CA GLU A 368 22.75 25.46 -8.73
C GLU A 368 21.69 26.54 -9.04
N GLY A 369 20.41 26.17 -9.02
CA GLY A 369 19.29 27.06 -9.29
C GLY A 369 18.06 26.27 -9.76
N PRO A 370 17.02 26.99 -10.24
CA PRO A 370 15.85 26.35 -10.83
C PRO A 370 16.24 25.53 -12.08
N VAL A 371 15.87 24.25 -12.10
CA VAL A 371 16.16 23.34 -13.21
C VAL A 371 14.88 23.04 -13.97
N PRO A 372 14.83 23.22 -15.31
CA PRO A 372 13.61 22.98 -16.07
C PRO A 372 13.20 21.51 -16.06
N ILE A 373 11.89 21.31 -15.94
CA ILE A 373 11.19 20.05 -16.11
C ILE A 373 10.83 19.91 -17.58
N ASP A 374 11.10 18.73 -18.11
CA ASP A 374 10.72 18.38 -19.47
C ASP A 374 9.92 17.08 -19.47
N THR A 375 9.06 16.91 -20.46
CA THR A 375 8.35 15.65 -20.65
C THR A 375 9.24 14.69 -21.43
N VAL A 376 9.19 13.41 -21.08
CA VAL A 376 9.83 12.39 -21.91
C VAL A 376 9.17 12.45 -23.30
N PRO A 377 9.94 12.65 -24.39
CA PRO A 377 9.36 12.80 -25.72
C PRO A 377 8.51 11.60 -26.14
N ASP A 378 7.39 11.84 -26.83
CA ASP A 378 6.44 10.79 -27.25
C ASP A 378 7.07 9.70 -28.14
N TRP A 379 8.17 10.00 -28.86
CA TRP A 379 8.89 9.00 -29.67
C TRP A 379 9.63 7.96 -28.83
N ALA A 380 9.94 8.29 -27.56
CA ALA A 380 10.51 7.34 -26.62
C ALA A 380 9.47 6.35 -26.06
N THR A 381 8.18 6.60 -26.34
CA THR A 381 7.02 5.79 -25.90
C THR A 381 6.22 5.23 -27.07
N GLU A 382 6.79 5.13 -28.28
CA GLU A 382 6.10 4.61 -29.47
C GLU A 382 5.69 3.13 -29.34
N PHE A 383 4.51 2.91 -28.74
CA PHE A 383 3.67 1.76 -29.03
C PHE A 383 2.20 2.08 -28.82
N SER A 384 1.39 1.83 -29.85
CA SER A 384 -0.07 1.91 -29.73
C SER A 384 -0.59 0.77 -28.86
N ALA A 385 -1.07 1.10 -27.66
CA ALA A 385 -1.84 0.15 -26.86
C ALA A 385 -3.12 -0.24 -27.64
N PRO A 386 -3.55 -1.51 -27.61
CA PRO A 386 -4.89 -1.85 -28.07
C PRO A 386 -5.93 -1.09 -27.23
N SER A 387 -6.91 -0.50 -27.91
CA SER A 387 -8.03 0.24 -27.30
C SER A 387 -8.69 -0.58 -26.18
N THR A 388 -8.51 -0.15 -24.94
CA THR A 388 -9.31 -0.64 -23.81
C THR A 388 -10.68 0.00 -23.88
N ALA A 389 -11.72 -0.84 -23.96
CA ALA A 389 -13.11 -0.41 -23.83
C ALA A 389 -13.32 0.34 -22.50
N PRO A 390 -14.20 1.37 -22.47
CA PRO A 390 -14.45 2.15 -21.27
C PRO A 390 -15.05 1.27 -20.16
N ALA A 391 -14.62 1.54 -18.92
CA ALA A 391 -15.18 0.89 -17.75
C ALA A 391 -16.66 1.26 -17.59
N ASP A 392 -17.51 0.27 -17.40
CA ASP A 392 -18.95 0.43 -17.14
C ASP A 392 -19.19 1.10 -15.78
N ASP A 393 -19.85 2.26 -15.77
CA ASP A 393 -20.19 3.07 -14.58
C ASP A 393 -20.96 2.27 -13.51
N SER A 394 -21.64 1.19 -13.91
CA SER A 394 -22.32 0.27 -12.98
C SER A 394 -21.35 -0.44 -12.02
N PHE A 395 -20.07 -0.49 -12.35
CA PHE A 395 -19.02 -1.16 -11.59
C PHE A 395 -18.43 -0.28 -10.49
N VAL A 396 -18.14 0.99 -10.78
CA VAL A 396 -17.65 1.99 -9.81
C VAL A 396 -18.64 2.14 -8.66
N TRP A 397 -19.94 2.17 -8.99
CA TRP A 397 -20.99 2.29 -8.00
C TRP A 397 -21.06 1.08 -7.03
N ARG A 398 -20.82 -0.14 -7.54
CA ARG A 398 -20.80 -1.37 -6.71
C ARG A 398 -19.62 -1.40 -5.74
N GLY A 399 -18.45 -0.92 -6.17
CA GLY A 399 -17.26 -0.79 -5.32
C GLY A 399 -17.47 0.23 -4.19
N GLN A 400 -18.03 1.39 -4.51
CA GLN A 400 -18.37 2.43 -3.53
C GLN A 400 -19.38 1.93 -2.49
N ARG A 401 -20.41 1.19 -2.91
CA ARG A 401 -21.42 0.61 -2.01
C ARG A 401 -20.83 -0.43 -1.05
N SER A 402 -19.92 -1.30 -1.52
CA SER A 402 -19.28 -2.30 -0.65
C SER A 402 -18.31 -1.68 0.38
N ALA A 403 -17.60 -0.61 0.00
CA ALA A 403 -16.77 0.16 0.92
C ALA A 403 -17.63 0.85 2.00
N LEU A 404 -18.74 1.46 1.59
CA LEU A 404 -19.70 2.08 2.50
C LEU A 404 -20.29 1.07 3.50
N ASP A 405 -20.70 -0.12 3.02
CA ASP A 405 -21.19 -1.21 3.86
C ASP A 405 -20.17 -1.65 4.93
N THR A 406 -18.89 -1.68 4.56
CA THR A 406 -17.80 -2.05 5.48
C THR A 406 -17.62 -0.99 6.56
N VAL A 407 -17.65 0.29 6.19
CA VAL A 407 -17.59 1.42 7.13
C VAL A 407 -18.80 1.41 8.07
N ILE A 408 -20.01 1.18 7.54
CA ILE A 408 -21.23 1.08 8.34
C ILE A 408 -21.14 -0.07 9.35
N ARG A 409 -20.67 -1.26 8.94
CA ARG A 409 -20.49 -2.40 9.86
C ARG A 409 -19.47 -2.08 10.97
N GLN A 410 -18.36 -1.42 10.63
CA GLN A 410 -17.35 -1.03 11.61
C GLN A 410 -17.91 0.00 12.61
N GLN A 411 -18.69 0.97 12.13
CA GLN A 411 -19.34 1.95 12.99
C GLN A 411 -20.41 1.30 13.87
N ALA A 412 -21.20 0.38 13.33
CA ALA A 412 -22.18 -0.39 14.11
C ALA A 412 -21.51 -1.23 15.21
N VAL A 413 -20.37 -1.86 14.94
CA VAL A 413 -19.60 -2.60 15.96
C VAL A 413 -19.05 -1.65 17.02
N ARG A 414 -18.54 -0.48 16.64
CA ARG A 414 -18.06 0.54 17.60
C ARG A 414 -19.20 1.08 18.48
N ALA A 415 -20.35 1.37 17.89
CA ALA A 415 -21.54 1.80 18.61
C ALA A 415 -22.03 0.72 19.57
N ALA A 416 -22.12 -0.53 19.11
CA ALA A 416 -22.48 -1.67 19.96
C ALA A 416 -21.49 -1.86 21.13
N ARG A 417 -20.19 -1.62 20.90
CA ARG A 417 -19.17 -1.69 21.96
C ARG A 417 -19.32 -0.57 22.98
N LYS A 418 -19.56 0.67 22.54
CA LYS A 418 -19.83 1.81 23.44
C LYS A 418 -21.08 1.59 24.30
N VAL A 419 -22.14 1.04 23.71
CA VAL A 419 -23.35 0.67 24.46
C VAL A 419 -23.05 -0.45 25.46
N ALA A 420 -22.26 -1.46 25.05
CA ALA A 420 -21.84 -2.54 25.93
C ALA A 420 -20.96 -2.08 27.11
N GLU A 421 -20.18 -1.01 26.95
CA GLU A 421 -19.37 -0.39 28.01
C GLU A 421 -20.23 0.28 29.11
N HIS A 422 -21.50 0.58 28.84
CA HIS A 422 -22.43 1.24 29.78
C HIS A 422 -23.48 0.29 30.39
N VAL A 423 -23.38 -1.01 30.10
CA VAL A 423 -24.26 -2.03 30.69
C VAL A 423 -23.54 -2.64 31.89
N ASP A 424 -23.96 -2.29 33.11
CA ASP A 424 -23.47 -2.95 34.32
C ASP A 424 -23.89 -4.44 34.31
N GLY A 425 -22.89 -5.30 34.17
CA GLY A 425 -23.00 -6.75 34.11
C GLY A 425 -21.93 -7.38 33.22
N SER A 426 -21.46 -8.58 33.59
CA SER A 426 -20.48 -9.31 32.77
C SER A 426 -21.08 -9.59 31.38
N LEU A 427 -20.42 -9.09 30.33
CA LEU A 427 -20.82 -9.38 28.96
C LEU A 427 -20.88 -10.90 28.72
N PRO A 428 -21.83 -11.40 27.91
CA PRO A 428 -21.81 -12.79 27.48
C PRO A 428 -20.47 -13.12 26.86
N SER A 429 -19.90 -14.28 27.20
CA SER A 429 -18.57 -14.64 26.71
C SER A 429 -18.54 -14.68 25.17
N PRO A 430 -17.37 -14.46 24.54
CA PRO A 430 -17.24 -14.45 23.08
C PRO A 430 -17.81 -15.69 22.38
N SER A 431 -17.86 -16.85 23.06
CA SER A 431 -18.44 -18.08 22.54
C SER A 431 -19.98 -18.10 22.57
N VAL A 432 -20.61 -17.33 23.47
CA VAL A 432 -22.07 -17.13 23.52
C VAL A 432 -22.49 -16.15 22.42
N LEU A 433 -21.74 -15.06 22.25
CA LEU A 433 -21.95 -14.11 21.14
C LEU A 433 -21.69 -14.75 19.77
N GLY A 434 -20.67 -15.61 19.67
CA GLY A 434 -20.39 -16.40 18.48
C GLY A 434 -21.53 -17.37 18.13
N ARG A 435 -22.10 -18.06 19.13
CA ARG A 435 -23.25 -18.97 18.93
C ARG A 435 -24.51 -18.21 18.54
N ALA A 436 -24.80 -17.08 19.18
CA ALA A 436 -25.93 -16.23 18.81
C ALA A 436 -25.81 -15.71 17.36
N ARG A 437 -24.61 -15.34 16.91
CA ARG A 437 -24.35 -14.94 15.52
C ARG A 437 -24.56 -16.09 14.54
N SER A 438 -24.05 -17.28 14.84
CA SER A 438 -24.21 -18.46 13.97
C SER A 438 -25.67 -18.91 13.86
N GLN A 439 -26.43 -18.82 14.96
CA GLN A 439 -27.85 -19.18 14.97
C GLN A 439 -28.74 -18.13 14.31
N TYR A 440 -28.41 -16.85 14.43
CA TYR A 440 -29.11 -15.79 13.69
C TYR A 440 -28.87 -15.93 12.19
N ALA A 441 -27.63 -16.21 11.78
CA ALA A 441 -27.30 -16.51 10.40
C ALA A 441 -28.04 -17.76 9.89
N ALA A 442 -28.19 -18.81 10.73
CA ALA A 442 -28.99 -19.99 10.39
C ALA A 442 -30.50 -19.69 10.28
N GLY A 443 -31.04 -18.83 11.15
CA GLY A 443 -32.45 -18.40 11.11
C GLY A 443 -32.81 -17.52 9.91
N GLU A 444 -31.89 -16.66 9.45
CA GLU A 444 -32.07 -15.93 8.18
C GLU A 444 -32.04 -16.87 6.97
N ILE A 445 -31.21 -17.92 7.01
CA ILE A 445 -31.15 -18.94 5.97
C ILE A 445 -32.46 -19.74 5.91
N ALA A 446 -33.04 -20.13 7.05
CA ALA A 446 -34.31 -20.86 7.11
C ALA A 446 -35.53 -19.99 6.71
N ARG A 447 -35.52 -18.69 7.04
CA ARG A 447 -36.59 -17.75 6.61
C ARG A 447 -36.57 -17.46 5.11
N SER A 448 -35.37 -17.36 4.52
CA SER A 448 -35.21 -17.11 3.09
C SER A 448 -35.50 -18.34 2.22
N SER A 449 -35.52 -19.55 2.81
CA SER A 449 -35.92 -20.79 2.13
C SER A 449 -37.41 -21.10 2.20
N GLY A 450 -38.19 -20.41 3.05
CA GLY A 450 -39.64 -20.60 3.20
C GLY A 450 -40.04 -21.94 3.84
N ASP A 451 -39.13 -22.59 4.57
CA ASP A 451 -39.32 -23.93 5.12
C ASP A 451 -39.69 -23.85 6.62
N GLU A 452 -40.99 -23.90 6.92
CA GLU A 452 -41.51 -23.71 8.28
C GLU A 452 -41.07 -24.82 9.27
N ASP A 453 -40.76 -26.02 8.77
CA ASP A 453 -40.31 -27.17 9.58
C ASP A 453 -38.84 -27.03 10.07
N GLU A 454 -38.00 -26.28 9.37
CA GLU A 454 -36.63 -25.92 9.79
C GLU A 454 -36.64 -24.81 10.87
N LEU A 455 -37.57 -23.86 10.73
CA LEU A 455 -37.81 -22.80 11.72
C LEU A 455 -38.27 -23.36 13.07
N ALA A 456 -39.12 -24.39 13.06
CA ALA A 456 -39.60 -25.06 14.27
C ALA A 456 -38.48 -25.81 15.03
N LYS A 457 -37.47 -26.33 14.32
CA LYS A 457 -36.32 -27.04 14.90
C LYS A 457 -35.29 -26.12 15.56
N CYS A 458 -35.37 -24.81 15.31
CA CYS A 458 -34.45 -23.81 15.87
C CYS A 458 -34.88 -23.29 17.26
N VAL A 459 -35.97 -23.79 17.84
CA VAL A 459 -36.51 -23.36 19.13
C VAL A 459 -36.19 -24.39 20.22
N LEU A 460 -35.58 -23.96 21.32
CA LEU A 460 -35.34 -24.82 22.50
C LEU A 460 -36.65 -25.20 23.20
N PRO A 461 -36.79 -26.41 23.77
CA PRO A 461 -37.92 -26.76 24.62
C PRO A 461 -37.95 -25.87 25.88
N GLY A 462 -39.10 -25.24 26.17
CA GLY A 462 -39.32 -24.45 27.40
C GLY A 462 -39.61 -22.95 27.20
N ASN A 463 -39.66 -22.44 25.96
CA ASN A 463 -39.93 -21.02 25.67
C ASN A 463 -41.20 -20.79 24.83
N GLU A 464 -42.28 -21.54 25.12
CA GLU A 464 -43.56 -21.45 24.41
C GLU A 464 -44.25 -20.07 24.55
N TRP A 465 -43.85 -19.26 25.54
CA TRP A 465 -44.38 -17.91 25.75
C TRP A 465 -43.87 -16.87 24.73
N CYS A 466 -42.66 -17.05 24.18
CA CYS A 466 -42.08 -16.08 23.22
C CYS A 466 -42.71 -16.15 21.82
N VAL A 467 -43.27 -17.30 21.43
CA VAL A 467 -43.80 -17.50 20.06
C VAL A 467 -45.16 -16.81 19.87
N ARG A 468 -45.94 -16.59 20.94
CA ARG A 468 -47.26 -15.93 20.83
C ARG A 468 -47.21 -14.40 20.68
N GLN A 469 -46.08 -13.75 20.96
CA GLN A 469 -45.93 -12.28 20.89
C GLN A 469 -45.10 -11.79 19.69
N LEU A 470 -44.57 -12.71 18.87
CA LEU A 470 -43.78 -12.39 17.67
C LEU A 470 -44.60 -12.34 16.37
N VAL A 471 -45.94 -12.37 16.48
CA VAL A 471 -46.85 -12.00 15.39
C VAL A 471 -47.32 -10.56 15.62
N MET A 472 -46.43 -9.58 15.42
CA MET A 472 -46.88 -8.22 15.14
C MET A 472 -47.02 -8.08 13.63
N ARG A 473 -48.21 -7.71 13.18
CA ARG A 473 -48.45 -7.37 11.77
C ARG A 473 -47.77 -6.03 11.44
N PRO A 474 -47.45 -5.75 10.16
CA PRO A 474 -46.73 -4.55 9.71
C PRO A 474 -47.49 -3.21 9.85
N SER A 475 -48.36 -3.02 10.84
CA SER A 475 -49.22 -1.83 10.94
C SER A 475 -48.99 -0.94 12.17
N ASP A 476 -48.03 -1.25 13.04
CA ASP A 476 -47.76 -0.39 14.21
C ASP A 476 -46.53 0.49 13.93
N SER A 477 -46.77 1.68 13.38
CA SER A 477 -45.76 2.73 13.20
C SER A 477 -45.48 3.43 14.54
N VAL A 478 -44.21 3.46 14.96
CA VAL A 478 -43.72 4.35 16.03
C VAL A 478 -43.67 5.78 15.47
N SER A 479 -44.22 6.76 16.19
CA SER A 479 -44.31 8.13 15.69
C SER A 479 -42.97 8.86 15.81
N LEU A 480 -42.73 9.83 14.93
CA LEU A 480 -41.50 10.63 14.91
C LEU A 480 -41.26 11.39 16.23
N ASP A 481 -42.33 11.73 16.94
CA ASP A 481 -42.28 12.44 18.22
C ASP A 481 -41.73 11.55 19.35
N GLU A 482 -41.96 10.24 19.28
CA GLU A 482 -41.43 9.27 20.26
C GLU A 482 -39.91 9.07 20.10
N LEU A 483 -39.39 9.22 18.89
CA LEU A 483 -37.96 9.13 18.60
C LEU A 483 -37.20 10.41 18.99
N GLN A 484 -37.79 11.58 18.79
CA GLN A 484 -37.16 12.86 19.14
C GLN A 484 -37.06 13.09 20.65
N GLY A 485 -37.99 12.54 21.46
CA GLY A 485 -37.92 12.60 22.92
C GLY A 485 -36.80 11.78 23.57
N SER A 486 -36.11 10.92 22.81
CA SER A 486 -35.11 9.96 23.34
C SER A 486 -33.67 10.47 23.37
N GLY A 487 -33.37 11.64 22.81
CA GLY A 487 -32.03 12.23 22.74
C GLY A 487 -31.04 11.53 21.80
N LEU A 488 -31.41 10.42 21.15
CA LEU A 488 -30.54 9.60 20.28
C LEU A 488 -30.22 10.22 18.91
N THR A 489 -30.95 11.25 18.48
CA THR A 489 -30.79 11.87 17.16
C THR A 489 -29.55 12.78 17.05
N ARG A 490 -29.02 13.28 18.17
CA ARG A 490 -27.91 14.25 18.17
C ARG A 490 -26.52 13.64 17.98
N ASP A 491 -26.36 12.35 18.25
CA ASP A 491 -25.06 11.64 18.17
C ASP A 491 -24.84 10.92 16.84
N ILE A 492 -25.89 10.78 16.01
CA ILE A 492 -25.84 10.07 14.73
C ILE A 492 -25.58 11.03 13.56
N PHE A 493 -25.95 12.31 13.70
CA PHE A 493 -25.73 13.35 12.68
C PHE A 493 -24.99 14.55 13.31
N PRO A 494 -23.70 14.75 13.02
CA PRO A 494 -22.97 15.90 13.54
C PRO A 494 -23.43 17.20 12.85
N ALA A 495 -23.39 18.31 13.59
CA ALA A 495 -23.69 19.65 13.07
C ALA A 495 -22.73 20.01 11.93
N GLY A 496 -23.28 20.38 10.76
CA GLY A 496 -22.50 20.79 9.58
C GLY A 496 -22.94 20.19 8.24
N TRP A 497 -24.02 19.42 8.20
CA TRP A 497 -24.62 18.88 6.96
C TRP A 497 -25.46 19.90 6.17
N ASP A 498 -25.13 21.17 6.25
CA ASP A 498 -25.66 22.21 5.38
C ASP A 498 -24.57 22.64 4.40
N GLN A 499 -24.60 22.04 3.21
CA GLN A 499 -24.50 22.70 1.89
C GLN A 499 -24.08 21.71 0.80
N GLY A 500 -24.98 21.50 -0.17
CA GLY A 500 -24.62 21.02 -1.51
C GLY A 500 -25.16 19.64 -1.90
N TRP A 501 -26.44 19.60 -2.27
CA TRP A 501 -27.08 18.58 -3.12
C TRP A 501 -26.81 17.11 -2.79
N VAL A 502 -27.47 16.61 -1.73
CA VAL A 502 -28.33 15.44 -1.84
C VAL A 502 -29.54 15.69 -0.94
N ASP A 503 -30.74 15.49 -1.48
CA ASP A 503 -32.01 15.60 -0.76
C ASP A 503 -31.93 14.76 0.53
N ALA A 504 -31.77 15.42 1.68
CA ALA A 504 -31.47 14.79 2.96
C ALA A 504 -32.57 13.80 3.35
N GLU A 505 -33.82 14.08 2.95
CA GLU A 505 -34.97 13.19 3.13
C GLU A 505 -34.84 11.92 2.29
N ARG A 506 -34.21 12.02 1.11
CA ARG A 506 -33.97 10.91 0.18
C ARG A 506 -32.77 10.06 0.60
N VAL A 507 -31.73 10.66 1.17
CA VAL A 507 -30.58 9.96 1.77
C VAL A 507 -30.99 9.26 3.05
N GLN A 508 -31.81 9.90 3.87
CA GLN A 508 -32.32 9.32 5.10
C GLN A 508 -33.32 8.20 4.82
N ARG A 509 -34.26 8.38 3.88
CA ARG A 509 -35.14 7.29 3.43
C ARG A 509 -34.36 6.15 2.79
N ALA A 510 -33.31 6.42 2.02
CA ALA A 510 -32.42 5.39 1.47
C ALA A 510 -31.56 4.70 2.55
N ALA A 511 -31.15 5.39 3.60
CA ALA A 511 -30.41 4.82 4.73
C ALA A 511 -31.32 3.99 5.64
N GLU A 512 -32.56 4.42 5.82
CA GLU A 512 -33.60 3.65 6.51
C GLU A 512 -33.96 2.41 5.70
N GLU A 513 -34.23 2.51 4.39
CA GLU A 513 -34.50 1.39 3.49
C GLU A 513 -33.30 0.45 3.30
N ALA A 514 -32.07 0.94 3.43
CA ALA A 514 -30.84 0.14 3.35
C ALA A 514 -30.36 -0.41 4.70
N ALA A 515 -30.97 0.00 5.81
CA ALA A 515 -30.65 -0.55 7.13
C ALA A 515 -31.06 -2.03 7.16
N PRO A 516 -30.12 -2.96 7.41
CA PRO A 516 -30.45 -4.37 7.49
C PRO A 516 -31.55 -4.61 8.53
N GLU A 517 -32.49 -5.51 8.26
CA GLU A 517 -33.64 -5.77 9.12
C GLU A 517 -33.23 -6.13 10.55
N TRP A 518 -32.08 -6.80 10.72
CA TRP A 518 -31.49 -7.09 12.03
C TRP A 518 -31.12 -5.84 12.84
N TRP A 519 -30.76 -4.72 12.19
CA TRP A 519 -30.47 -3.45 12.86
C TRP A 519 -31.75 -2.82 13.41
N ARG A 520 -32.84 -2.86 12.64
CA ARG A 520 -34.16 -2.38 13.09
C ARG A 520 -34.68 -3.23 14.25
N VAL A 521 -34.52 -4.55 14.18
CA VAL A 521 -34.87 -5.49 15.26
C VAL A 521 -33.99 -5.30 16.50
N PHE A 522 -32.69 -5.07 16.32
CA PHE A 522 -31.76 -4.81 17.43
C PHE A 522 -32.07 -3.50 18.15
N VAL A 523 -32.31 -2.41 17.39
CA VAL A 523 -32.71 -1.11 17.94
C VAL A 523 -34.06 -1.22 18.65
N ALA A 524 -35.05 -1.91 18.07
CA ALA A 524 -36.35 -2.14 18.71
C ALA A 524 -36.24 -2.97 20.01
N ALA A 525 -35.41 -4.01 20.02
CA ALA A 525 -35.17 -4.83 21.22
C ALA A 525 -34.44 -4.04 22.32
N LEU A 526 -33.50 -3.17 21.94
CA LEU A 526 -32.77 -2.30 22.86
C LEU A 526 -33.72 -1.24 23.48
N LEU A 527 -34.56 -0.61 22.65
CA LEU A 527 -35.55 0.38 23.09
C LEU A 527 -36.61 -0.25 24.00
N LYS A 528 -37.11 -1.45 23.70
CA LYS A 528 -38.03 -2.19 24.60
C LYS A 528 -37.39 -2.53 25.94
N LYS A 529 -36.11 -2.91 25.96
CA LYS A 529 -35.40 -3.25 27.20
C LYS A 529 -35.10 -2.03 28.07
N LEU A 530 -34.88 -0.87 27.44
CA LEU A 530 -34.74 0.42 28.12
C LEU A 530 -36.09 0.91 28.67
N HIS A 531 -37.17 0.77 27.90
CA HIS A 531 -38.53 1.13 28.33
C HIS A 531 -39.01 0.27 29.52
N PHE A 532 -38.73 -1.04 29.51
CA PHE A 532 -39.08 -1.95 30.62
C PHE A 532 -38.31 -1.65 31.91
N ARG A 533 -37.09 -1.10 31.83
CA ARG A 533 -36.34 -0.64 33.01
C ARG A 533 -36.87 0.68 33.54
N ALA A 534 -37.26 1.61 32.67
CA ALA A 534 -37.90 2.85 33.07
C ALA A 534 -39.24 2.60 33.80
N GLN A 535 -40.05 1.65 33.30
CA GLN A 535 -41.28 1.21 33.98
C GLN A 535 -41.02 0.54 35.35
N ARG A 536 -39.97 -0.29 35.47
CA ARG A 536 -39.61 -0.87 36.78
C ARG A 536 -39.07 0.15 37.78
N GLN A 537 -38.45 1.23 37.32
CA GLN A 537 -38.05 2.33 38.19
C GLN A 537 -39.26 3.16 38.62
N SER A 538 -40.24 3.41 37.73
CA SER A 538 -41.48 4.09 38.12
C SER A 538 -42.37 3.25 39.04
N ASP A 539 -42.41 1.93 38.84
CA ASP A 539 -43.22 1.03 39.68
C ASP A 539 -42.54 0.75 41.05
N GLY A 540 -41.21 0.78 41.10
CA GLY A 540 -40.44 0.65 42.34
C GLY A 540 -40.46 1.89 43.25
N GLU A 541 -40.75 3.07 42.71
CA GLU A 541 -40.99 4.29 43.49
C GLU A 541 -42.43 4.35 44.04
N ALA A 542 -43.37 3.55 43.51
CA ALA A 542 -44.76 3.50 43.96
C ALA A 542 -45.01 2.56 45.16
N GLU A 543 -44.11 1.62 45.47
CA GLU A 543 -44.25 0.66 46.59
C GLU A 543 -43.43 1.03 47.85
N GLY A 544 -42.84 2.23 47.91
CA GLY A 544 -41.97 2.69 49.01
C GLY A 544 -42.56 3.75 49.95
N SER A 545 -43.88 3.91 50.02
CA SER A 545 -44.54 4.93 50.87
C SER A 545 -45.86 4.43 51.49
N SER A 546 -45.79 3.41 52.34
CA SER A 546 -46.80 3.19 53.38
C SER A 546 -46.15 2.55 54.62
N ASP A 547 -46.42 3.17 55.77
CA ASP A 547 -46.16 2.71 57.15
C ASP A 547 -44.77 2.92 57.76
N ARG A 548 -44.55 4.13 58.27
CA ARG A 548 -44.04 4.40 59.64
C ARG A 548 -44.53 5.77 60.13
N ASP A 549 -45.68 5.77 60.81
CA ASP A 549 -46.02 6.70 61.90
C ASP A 549 -47.05 6.00 62.82
N SER A 550 -46.54 5.37 63.89
CA SER A 550 -47.16 5.00 65.19
C SER A 550 -46.22 4.09 65.97
#